data_AF-A0A8J1JX39-F1
#
_entry.id   AF-A0A8J1JX39-F1
#
_cell.length_a   1.000
_cell.length_b   1.000
_cell.length_c   1.000
_cell.angle_alpha   90.00
_cell.angle_beta   90.00
_cell.angle_gamma   90.00
#
_symmetry.space_group_name_H-M   'P 1'
#
loop_
_entity.id
_entity.type
_entity.pdbx_description
1 polymer ?
#
loop_
_entity_poly.entity_id
_entity_poly.type
_entity_poly.pdbx_seq_one_letter_code
_entity_poly.pdbx_strand_id
1 'polypeptide(L)'
;MQRLLTFVHDVEPFAIFLPDENNEENQATFLLHRYRENYQHQHGLAVVISKITDNKKYIMCSSSNGEVSFKERELPKNIESQESEYIFYQRTFSDGSSSLRFESSVKKNFYLAYEETESFQKLILKHCPPGDLDETISMDISILPF
;
A
#
# COMPACT_ATOMS: atom_id res chain seq x y z
N MET A 1 7.05 7.03 24.16
CA MET A 1 6.61 5.62 24.32
C MET A 1 6.81 4.94 22.97
N GLN A 2 7.71 3.96 22.89
CA GLN A 2 8.08 3.30 21.64
C GLN A 2 6.93 2.38 21.18
N ARG A 3 6.48 2.51 19.93
CA ARG A 3 5.35 1.76 19.37
C ARG A 3 5.91 0.71 18.41
N LEU A 4 5.57 -0.56 18.68
CA LEU A 4 6.03 -1.71 17.92
C LEU A 4 4.88 -2.24 17.05
N LEU A 5 5.17 -2.40 15.77
CA LEU A 5 4.33 -3.08 14.79
C LEU A 5 4.82 -4.52 14.65
N THR A 6 3.97 -5.49 14.96
CA THR A 6 4.31 -6.92 14.85
C THR A 6 3.54 -7.53 13.69
N PHE A 7 4.26 -8.29 12.86
CA PHE A 7 3.68 -9.00 11.73
C PHE A 7 2.59 -9.98 12.19
N VAL A 8 1.38 -9.83 11.64
CA VAL A 8 0.31 -10.81 11.82
C VAL A 8 0.54 -11.90 10.78
N HIS A 9 0.50 -13.17 11.17
CA HIS A 9 0.66 -14.31 10.25
C HIS A 9 -0.57 -14.49 9.34
N ASP A 10 -0.94 -13.44 8.63
CA ASP A 10 -2.06 -13.35 7.73
C ASP A 10 -1.54 -12.69 6.45
N VAL A 11 -0.92 -13.50 5.60
CA VAL A 11 -0.45 -13.07 4.28
C VAL A 11 -1.57 -13.39 3.30
N GLU A 12 -2.29 -12.35 2.89
CA GLU A 12 -3.26 -12.47 1.81
C GLU A 12 -2.59 -11.99 0.51
N PRO A 13 -2.37 -12.87 -0.48
CA PRO A 13 -1.97 -12.44 -1.80
C PRO A 13 -3.12 -11.64 -2.43
N PHE A 14 -2.80 -10.51 -3.07
CA PHE A 14 -3.81 -9.65 -3.68
C PHE A 14 -3.31 -9.08 -5.00
N ALA A 15 -4.21 -9.01 -5.98
CA ALA A 15 -3.96 -8.26 -7.19
C ALA A 15 -4.44 -6.82 -6.97
N ILE A 16 -3.57 -5.87 -7.33
CA ILE A 16 -3.99 -4.50 -7.56
C ILE A 16 -4.37 -4.43 -9.04
N PHE A 17 -5.64 -4.14 -9.33
CA PHE A 17 -6.08 -3.97 -10.71
C PHE A 17 -5.69 -2.58 -11.17
N LEU A 18 -4.72 -2.51 -12.09
CA LEU A 18 -4.49 -1.29 -12.84
C LEU A 18 -5.62 -1.18 -13.89
N PRO A 19 -6.28 -0.02 -14.04
CA PRO A 19 -7.48 0.15 -14.87
C PRO A 19 -7.41 -0.30 -16.35
N ASP A 20 -6.27 -0.74 -16.88
CA ASP A 20 -6.09 -0.95 -18.33
C ASP A 20 -5.45 -2.27 -18.77
N GLU A 21 -5.27 -3.25 -17.89
CA GLU A 21 -4.79 -4.58 -18.31
C GLU A 21 -5.93 -5.60 -18.40
N ASN A 22 -6.66 -5.55 -19.52
CA ASN A 22 -7.61 -6.58 -19.97
C ASN A 22 -6.94 -7.93 -20.36
N ASN A 23 -5.73 -8.19 -19.88
CA ASN A 23 -5.00 -9.42 -20.14
C ASN A 23 -4.46 -9.97 -18.82
N GLU A 24 -5.05 -11.05 -18.31
CA GLU A 24 -4.67 -11.70 -17.04
C GLU A 24 -3.16 -12.05 -16.98
N GLU A 25 -2.50 -12.21 -18.14
CA GLU A 25 -1.08 -12.54 -18.26
C GLU A 25 -0.09 -11.44 -17.84
N ASN A 26 -0.52 -10.17 -17.79
CA ASN A 26 0.39 -9.05 -17.42
C ASN A 26 0.12 -8.47 -16.02
N GLN A 27 -0.91 -8.95 -15.33
CA GLN A 27 -1.31 -8.39 -14.05
C GLN A 27 -0.21 -8.53 -12.99
N ALA A 28 0.31 -7.40 -12.54
CA ALA A 28 1.28 -7.34 -11.46
C ALA A 28 0.63 -7.84 -10.15
N THR A 29 1.03 -9.03 -9.71
CA THR A 29 0.59 -9.58 -8.42
C THR A 29 1.41 -8.97 -7.28
N PHE A 30 0.71 -8.48 -6.26
CA PHE A 30 1.31 -7.96 -5.03
C PHE A 30 0.90 -8.82 -3.82
N LEU A 31 1.58 -8.63 -2.70
CA LEU A 31 1.32 -9.33 -1.44
C LEU A 31 1.11 -8.27 -0.35
N LEU A 32 -0.01 -8.37 0.37
CA LEU A 32 -0.36 -7.42 1.44
C LEU A 32 -0.01 -8.05 2.76
N HIS A 33 0.95 -7.44 3.45
CA HIS A 33 1.39 -7.91 4.75
C HIS A 33 0.78 -7.02 5.81
N ARG A 34 -0.11 -7.58 6.63
CA ARG A 34 -0.77 -6.85 7.72
C ARG A 34 0.09 -6.86 8.98
N TYR A 35 0.20 -5.69 9.62
CA TYR A 35 0.89 -5.54 10.88
C TYR A 35 -0.11 -5.09 11.95
N ARG A 36 -0.04 -5.73 13.12
CA ARG A 36 -0.78 -5.30 14.30
C ARG A 36 0.08 -4.32 15.07
N GLU A 37 -0.54 -3.21 15.45
CA GLU A 37 0.03 -2.32 16.44
C GLU A 37 -0.37 -2.79 17.83
N ASN A 38 0.55 -2.62 18.78
CA ASN A 38 0.32 -3.03 20.17
C ASN A 38 -0.65 -2.11 20.93
N TYR A 39 -1.21 -1.08 20.25
CA TYR A 39 -2.15 -0.09 20.80
C TYR A 39 -3.25 0.23 19.76
N GLN A 40 -4.41 0.74 20.20
CA GLN A 40 -5.49 1.15 19.30
C GLN A 40 -5.09 2.38 18.47
N HIS A 41 -5.24 2.30 17.15
CA HIS A 41 -4.97 3.42 16.23
C HIS A 41 -6.21 4.05 15.65
N GLN A 42 -6.15 5.37 15.50
CA GLN A 42 -7.09 6.20 14.73
C GLN A 42 -6.70 6.26 13.23
N HIS A 43 -5.58 5.62 12.84
CA HIS A 43 -4.91 5.85 11.56
C HIS A 43 -5.19 4.81 10.47
N GLY A 44 -5.94 3.74 10.76
CA GLY A 44 -6.19 2.63 9.82
C GLY A 44 -5.34 1.40 10.12
N LEU A 45 -5.38 0.39 9.24
CA LEU A 45 -4.62 -0.85 9.36
C LEU A 45 -3.22 -0.67 8.75
N ALA A 46 -2.16 -0.91 9.52
CA ALA A 46 -0.79 -0.86 9.00
C ALA A 46 -0.51 -2.03 8.06
N VAL A 47 -0.03 -1.73 6.86
CA VAL A 47 0.27 -2.71 5.82
C VAL A 47 1.62 -2.44 5.16
N VAL A 48 2.23 -3.50 4.64
CA VAL A 48 3.39 -3.45 3.75
C VAL A 48 3.02 -4.15 2.44
N ILE A 49 3.30 -3.52 1.31
CA ILE A 49 3.05 -4.09 -0.02
C ILE A 49 4.37 -4.62 -0.57
N SER A 50 4.37 -5.86 -1.05
CA SER A 50 5.56 -6.46 -1.67
C SER A 50 5.23 -7.20 -2.97
N LYS A 51 6.23 -7.51 -3.77
CA LYS A 51 6.12 -8.44 -4.91
C LYS A 51 7.29 -9.43 -4.89
N ILE A 52 7.10 -10.55 -5.58
CA ILE A 52 8.15 -11.54 -5.82
C ILE A 52 8.43 -11.56 -7.32
N THR A 53 9.69 -11.42 -7.69
CA THR A 53 10.16 -11.48 -9.09
C THR A 53 11.51 -12.19 -9.09
N ASP A 54 11.71 -13.19 -9.96
CA ASP A 54 12.95 -13.96 -10.05
C ASP A 54 13.43 -14.53 -8.69
N ASN A 55 12.51 -15.07 -7.89
CA ASN A 55 12.75 -15.56 -6.52
C ASN A 55 13.28 -14.52 -5.53
N LYS A 56 13.21 -13.23 -5.86
CA LYS A 56 13.60 -12.12 -5.00
C LYS A 56 12.37 -11.38 -4.50
N LYS A 57 12.41 -10.97 -3.23
CA LYS A 57 11.35 -10.18 -2.60
C LYS A 57 11.67 -8.69 -2.71
N TYR A 58 10.70 -7.93 -3.17
CA TYR A 58 10.77 -6.47 -3.26
C TYR A 58 9.66 -5.84 -2.45
N ILE A 59 9.98 -4.84 -1.64
CA ILE A 59 9.01 -4.10 -0.84
C ILE A 59 8.80 -2.71 -1.43
N MET A 60 7.53 -2.31 -1.53
CA MET A 60 7.13 -0.96 -1.91
C MET A 60 7.56 0.03 -0.82
N CYS A 61 8.33 1.04 -1.22
CA CYS A 61 8.81 2.09 -0.36
C CYS A 61 8.39 3.44 -0.96
N SER A 62 7.77 4.27 -0.12
CA SER A 62 7.56 5.68 -0.36
C SER A 62 8.79 6.49 0.02
N SER A 63 9.08 7.53 -0.74
CA SER A 63 10.16 8.46 -0.46
C SER A 63 9.62 9.86 -0.19
N SER A 64 10.42 10.68 0.49
CA SER A 64 10.00 12.02 0.91
C SER A 64 9.65 12.96 -0.25
N ASN A 65 10.24 12.71 -1.44
CA ASN A 65 9.97 13.44 -2.68
C ASN A 65 8.62 13.07 -3.33
N GLY A 66 7.86 12.11 -2.78
CA GLY A 66 6.56 11.67 -3.33
C GLY A 66 6.64 10.51 -4.32
N GLU A 67 7.82 9.92 -4.52
CA GLU A 67 7.98 8.76 -5.38
C GLU A 67 7.77 7.45 -4.62
N VAL A 68 7.24 6.47 -5.34
CA VAL A 68 7.08 5.09 -4.89
C VAL A 68 8.06 4.21 -5.68
N SER A 69 8.78 3.33 -4.99
CA SER A 69 9.77 2.43 -5.59
C SER A 69 9.73 1.05 -4.94
N PHE A 70 10.18 0.03 -5.67
CA PHE A 70 10.34 -1.32 -5.13
C PHE A 70 11.82 -1.55 -4.79
N LYS A 71 12.10 -1.88 -3.53
CA LYS A 71 13.46 -2.16 -3.04
C LYS A 71 13.60 -3.63 -2.70
N GLU A 72 14.65 -4.28 -3.19
CA GLU A 72 14.99 -5.67 -2.85
C GLU A 72 15.32 -5.74 -1.36
N ARG A 73 14.47 -6.40 -0.58
CA ARG A 73 14.65 -6.54 0.87
C ARG A 73 13.72 -7.59 1.47
N GLU A 74 14.13 -8.10 2.62
CA GLU A 74 13.31 -8.99 3.43
C GLU A 74 12.17 -8.26 4.14
N LEU A 75 11.07 -9.00 4.35
CA LEU A 75 9.92 -8.50 5.10
C LEU A 75 10.28 -8.41 6.60
N PRO A 76 10.17 -7.22 7.23
CA PRO A 76 10.51 -7.08 8.63
C PRO A 76 9.50 -7.83 9.51
N LYS A 77 9.97 -8.67 10.43
CA LYS A 77 9.06 -9.34 11.39
C LYS A 77 8.45 -8.35 12.40
N ASN A 78 9.22 -7.32 12.74
CA ASN A 78 8.87 -6.26 13.67
C ASN A 78 9.33 -4.92 13.10
N ILE A 79 8.53 -3.87 13.30
CA ILE A 79 8.88 -2.51 12.90
C ILE A 79 8.81 -1.64 14.15
N GLU A 80 9.95 -1.09 14.56
CA GLU A 80 10.13 -0.38 15.84
C GLU A 80 9.67 1.09 15.79
N SER A 81 9.22 1.55 14.62
CA SER A 81 8.72 2.89 14.35
C SER A 81 7.36 2.80 13.65
N GLN A 82 6.48 3.74 13.96
CA GLN A 82 5.22 3.89 13.24
C GLN A 82 5.40 4.52 11.86
N GLU A 83 6.43 5.33 11.74
CA GLU A 83 6.81 5.95 10.47
C GLU A 83 7.90 5.07 9.85
N SER A 84 7.59 4.51 8.69
CA SER A 84 8.55 3.77 7.89
C SER A 84 8.24 3.93 6.42
N GLU A 85 9.29 4.08 5.60
CA GLU A 85 9.15 4.27 4.16
C GLU A 85 8.26 3.20 3.49
N TYR A 86 8.18 2.00 4.07
CA TYR A 86 7.43 0.86 3.54
C TYR A 86 6.10 0.57 4.26
N ILE A 87 5.71 1.36 5.27
CA ILE A 87 4.37 1.23 5.90
C ILE A 87 3.40 2.20 5.22
N PHE A 88 2.24 1.65 4.88
CA PHE A 88 1.04 2.39 4.51
C PHE A 88 -0.08 2.08 5.50
N TYR A 89 -0.93 3.05 5.76
CA TYR A 89 -2.13 2.87 6.54
C TYR A 89 -3.34 2.70 5.62
N GLN A 90 -3.86 1.48 5.59
CA GLN A 90 -5.05 1.11 4.84
C GLN A 90 -6.33 1.59 5.55
N ARG A 91 -7.23 2.22 4.79
CA ARG A 91 -8.60 2.55 5.19
C ARG A 91 -9.57 2.30 4.05
N THR A 92 -10.87 2.28 4.33
CA THR A 92 -11.89 2.41 3.29
C THR A 92 -11.75 3.76 2.59
N PHE A 93 -12.00 3.79 1.27
CA PHE A 93 -11.90 5.00 0.47
C PHE A 93 -12.88 6.07 0.97
N SER A 94 -14.10 5.67 1.32
CA SER A 94 -15.13 6.53 1.93
C SER A 94 -16.08 5.67 2.77
N ASP A 95 -16.95 6.32 3.55
CA ASP A 95 -17.93 5.61 4.38
C ASP A 95 -18.88 4.80 3.48
N GLY A 96 -18.92 3.49 3.68
CA GLY A 96 -19.73 2.56 2.89
C GLY A 96 -19.10 2.10 1.57
N SER A 97 -17.90 2.57 1.22
CA SER A 97 -17.16 2.05 0.05
C SER A 97 -16.46 0.73 0.36
N SER A 98 -16.46 -0.19 -0.61
CA SER A 98 -15.63 -1.40 -0.61
C SER A 98 -14.19 -1.15 -1.04
N SER A 99 -13.94 -0.05 -1.76
CA SER A 99 -12.62 0.33 -2.24
C SER A 99 -11.77 0.86 -1.08
N LEU A 100 -10.46 0.77 -1.25
CA LEU A 100 -9.48 1.09 -0.21
C LEU A 100 -8.64 2.31 -0.60
N ARG A 101 -8.01 2.93 0.41
CA ARG A 101 -6.97 3.95 0.23
C ARG A 101 -5.81 3.66 1.17
N PHE A 102 -4.62 4.04 0.74
CA PHE A 102 -3.36 3.72 1.43
C PHE A 102 -2.58 5.00 1.73
N GLU A 103 -2.63 5.47 2.97
CA GLU A 103 -1.90 6.66 3.42
C GLU A 103 -0.44 6.31 3.74
N SER A 104 0.53 7.10 3.29
CA SER A 104 1.93 6.93 3.67
C SER A 104 2.13 7.17 5.17
N SER A 105 2.82 6.26 5.86
CA SER A 105 3.13 6.46 7.27
C SER A 105 4.15 7.58 7.52
N VAL A 106 5.01 7.89 6.55
CA VAL A 106 6.06 8.93 6.67
C VAL A 106 5.57 10.31 6.24
N LYS A 107 4.41 10.40 5.58
CA LYS A 107 3.89 11.66 5.05
C LYS A 107 2.37 11.69 5.14
N LYS A 108 1.86 12.35 6.18
CA LYS A 108 0.43 12.53 6.43
C LYS A 108 -0.28 13.14 5.22
N ASN A 109 -1.50 12.68 4.93
CA ASN A 109 -2.33 13.11 3.80
C ASN A 109 -1.73 12.84 2.41
N PHE A 110 -0.67 12.02 2.32
CA PHE A 110 -0.19 11.51 1.03
C PHE A 110 -0.64 10.07 0.89
N TYR A 111 -1.28 9.76 -0.23
CA TYR A 111 -1.89 8.48 -0.50
C TYR A 111 -1.28 7.86 -1.75
N LEU A 112 -1.22 6.53 -1.79
CA LEU A 112 -0.99 5.85 -3.06
C LEU A 112 -2.09 6.26 -4.04
N ALA A 113 -1.68 6.57 -5.27
CA ALA A 113 -2.58 7.00 -6.32
C ALA A 113 -2.07 6.53 -7.68
N TYR A 114 -2.98 6.42 -8.66
CA TYR A 114 -2.60 6.29 -10.06
C TYR A 114 -2.55 7.65 -10.72
N GLU A 115 -1.54 7.81 -11.57
CA GLU A 115 -1.41 8.94 -12.48
C GLU A 115 -1.32 8.38 -13.90
N GLU A 116 -2.24 8.82 -14.76
CA GLU A 116 -2.21 8.50 -16.17
C GLU A 116 -1.17 9.37 -16.87
N THR A 117 -0.25 8.73 -17.57
CA THR A 117 0.70 9.39 -18.47
C THR A 117 0.30 9.11 -19.92
N GLU A 118 0.94 9.78 -20.89
CA GLU A 118 0.66 9.57 -22.32
C GLU A 118 0.80 8.11 -22.81
N SER A 119 1.51 7.25 -22.06
CA SER A 119 1.85 5.89 -22.51
C SER A 119 1.69 4.78 -21.48
N PHE A 120 1.51 5.11 -20.19
CA PHE A 120 1.33 4.12 -19.13
C PHE A 120 0.69 4.76 -17.88
N GLN A 121 0.19 3.92 -16.98
CA GLN A 121 -0.25 4.35 -15.66
C GLN A 121 0.88 4.17 -14.65
N LYS A 122 1.14 5.21 -13.86
CA LYS A 122 2.17 5.21 -12.82
C LYS A 122 1.54 5.20 -11.45
N LEU A 123 2.10 4.39 -10.55
CA LEU A 123 1.81 4.47 -9.12
C LEU A 123 2.67 5.57 -8.48
N ILE A 124 2.03 6.52 -7.80
CA ILE A 124 2.67 7.69 -7.16
C ILE A 124 2.16 7.89 -5.73
N LEU A 125 2.75 8.85 -5.00
CA LEU A 125 2.11 9.45 -3.84
C LEU A 125 1.48 10.80 -4.19
N LYS A 126 0.17 10.93 -3.95
CA LYS A 126 -0.61 12.15 -4.17
C LYS A 126 -1.03 12.77 -2.84
N HIS A 127 -0.86 14.07 -2.69
CA HIS A 127 -1.38 14.80 -1.55
C HIS A 127 -2.89 15.04 -1.71
N CYS A 128 -3.68 14.62 -0.72
CA CYS A 128 -5.12 14.89 -0.65
C CYS A 128 -5.43 15.65 0.65
N PRO A 129 -5.84 16.92 0.58
CA PRO A 129 -6.22 17.68 1.76
C PRO A 129 -7.34 16.97 2.57
N PRO A 130 -7.41 17.18 3.89
CA PRO A 130 -8.49 16.62 4.69
C PRO A 130 -9.87 17.05 4.16
N GLY A 131 -10.75 16.07 3.90
CA GLY A 131 -12.10 16.31 3.40
C GLY A 131 -12.20 16.43 1.87
N ASP A 132 -11.09 16.38 1.16
CA ASP A 132 -11.03 16.42 -0.31
C ASP A 132 -10.30 15.18 -0.82
N LEU A 133 -11.06 14.09 -0.97
CA LEU A 133 -10.56 12.81 -1.43
C LEU A 133 -10.67 12.76 -2.95
N ASP A 134 -9.54 12.50 -3.59
CA ASP A 134 -9.45 12.39 -5.04
C ASP A 134 -9.72 10.94 -5.46
N GLU A 135 -10.59 10.71 -6.44
CA GLU A 135 -10.93 9.35 -6.89
C GLU A 135 -9.70 8.54 -7.35
N THR A 136 -8.60 9.18 -7.77
CA THR A 136 -7.38 8.46 -8.18
C THR A 136 -6.65 7.77 -7.02
N ILE A 137 -7.04 8.01 -5.76
CA ILE A 137 -6.52 7.29 -4.58
C ILE A 137 -7.38 6.08 -4.20
N SER A 138 -8.54 5.90 -4.85
CA SER A 138 -9.41 4.75 -4.66
C SER A 138 -8.78 3.52 -5.33
N MET A 139 -8.63 2.44 -4.58
CA MET A 139 -8.04 1.20 -5.06
C MET A 139 -8.98 0.03 -4.79
N ASP A 140 -9.36 -0.66 -5.86
CA ASP A 140 -10.03 -1.94 -5.77
C ASP A 140 -8.99 -3.05 -5.64
N ILE A 141 -9.21 -3.91 -4.66
CA ILE A 141 -8.36 -5.05 -4.37
C ILE A 141 -9.19 -6.32 -4.50
N SER A 142 -8.76 -7.22 -5.38
CA SER A 142 -9.30 -8.58 -5.40
C SER A 142 -8.32 -9.53 -4.72
N ILE A 143 -8.85 -10.30 -3.79
CA ILE A 143 -8.15 -11.41 -3.16
C ILE A 143 -8.06 -12.51 -4.21
N LEU A 144 -6.84 -12.96 -4.51
CA LEU A 144 -6.64 -14.06 -5.45
C LEU A 144 -6.94 -15.40 -4.73
N PRO A 145 -7.74 -16.29 -5.33
CA PRO A 145 -8.00 -17.60 -4.76
C PRO A 145 -6.70 -18.43 -4.74
N PHE A 146 -6.46 -19.11 -3.62
CA PHE A 146 -5.36 -20.08 -3.47
C PHE A 146 -5.63 -21.37 -4.24
#